data_AF-A0A847RSQ4-F1
#
_entry.id   AF-A0A847RSQ4-F1
#
_cell.length_a   1.000
_cell.length_b   1.000
_cell.length_c   1.000
_cell.angle_alpha   90.00
_cell.angle_beta   90.00
_cell.angle_gamma   90.00
#
_symmetry.space_group_name_H-M   'P 1'
#
loop_
_entity.id
_entity.type
_entity.pdbx_description
1 polymer ?
#
loop_
_entity_poly.entity_id
_entity_poly.type
_entity_poly.pdbx_seq_one_letter_code
_entity_poly.pdbx_strand_id
1 'polypeptide(L)'
;MRYRNNGGTVRSHHQGPWLWLALLLLALLLPVLLLPAQADEPQLLGRWKSDRQRTMDFARKHALLEAKTVRFLEQLMGHLVLTFKPGMVTSDMPAIEVLSASGKHSRFTAYTNHDAYTVLGKTDTQIALSSIDPYTKRPFITIYNFESKDVMWVYTANPLMPDLHLREYFVRLP
;
A
#
# COMPACT_ATOMS: atom_id res chain seq x y z
N MET A 1 -9.99 71.59 -42.35
CA MET A 1 -10.25 70.29 -41.68
C MET A 1 -9.08 70.05 -40.72
N ARG A 2 -9.26 70.25 -39.41
CA ARG A 2 -8.19 70.15 -38.39
C ARG A 2 -8.33 68.83 -37.63
N TYR A 3 -7.32 67.97 -37.69
CA TYR A 3 -7.22 66.75 -36.88
C TYR A 3 -6.78 67.11 -35.46
N ARG A 4 -7.56 66.68 -34.46
CA ARG A 4 -7.30 66.86 -33.03
C ARG A 4 -6.57 65.62 -32.53
N ASN A 5 -5.26 65.73 -32.26
CA ASN A 5 -4.45 64.68 -31.65
C ASN A 5 -4.73 64.65 -30.14
N ASN A 6 -5.38 63.59 -29.65
CA ASN A 6 -5.54 63.33 -28.22
C ASN A 6 -4.30 62.62 -27.70
N GLY A 7 -3.39 63.37 -27.07
CA GLY A 7 -2.26 62.83 -26.32
C GLY A 7 -2.75 62.11 -25.08
N GLY A 8 -2.84 60.77 -25.15
CA GLY A 8 -3.02 59.91 -23.99
C GLY A 8 -1.72 59.83 -23.20
N THR A 9 -1.70 60.43 -22.01
CA THR A 9 -0.64 60.24 -21.01
C THR A 9 -0.60 58.77 -20.59
N VAL A 10 0.43 58.05 -21.05
CA VAL A 10 0.76 56.69 -20.58
C VAL A 10 1.24 56.81 -19.13
N ARG A 11 0.40 56.42 -18.17
CA ARG A 11 0.81 56.27 -16.77
C ARG A 11 1.75 55.07 -16.68
N SER A 12 3.04 55.34 -16.49
CA SER A 12 4.01 54.31 -16.12
C SER A 12 3.67 53.82 -14.70
N HIS A 13 3.05 52.65 -14.60
CA HIS A 13 2.90 51.96 -13.33
C HIS A 13 4.29 51.55 -12.84
N HIS A 14 4.87 52.35 -11.94
CA HIS A 14 6.03 51.95 -11.16
C HIS A 14 5.63 50.75 -10.30
N GLN A 15 5.94 49.54 -10.79
CA GLN A 15 5.87 48.33 -10.00
C GLN A 15 6.85 48.50 -8.82
N GLY A 16 6.31 48.62 -7.61
CA GLY A 16 7.09 48.85 -6.40
C GLY A 16 8.05 47.68 -6.10
N PRO A 17 9.11 47.93 -5.31
CA PRO A 17 10.15 46.94 -4.99
C PRO A 17 9.63 45.65 -4.35
N TRP A 18 8.40 45.66 -3.86
CA TRP A 18 7.68 44.53 -3.26
C TRP A 18 7.46 43.34 -4.22
N LEU A 19 7.30 43.59 -5.52
CA LEU A 19 7.15 42.53 -6.52
C LEU A 19 8.44 41.71 -6.69
N TRP A 20 9.60 42.38 -6.65
CA TRP A 20 10.91 41.74 -6.73
C TRP A 20 11.23 40.93 -5.48
N LEU A 21 10.87 41.43 -4.30
CA LEU A 21 10.97 40.70 -3.03
C LEU A 21 10.10 39.44 -3.02
N ALA A 22 8.85 39.53 -3.51
CA ALA A 22 7.96 38.37 -3.61
C ALA A 22 8.50 37.31 -4.58
N LEU A 23 9.04 37.71 -5.73
CA LEU A 23 9.65 36.79 -6.71
C LEU A 23 10.92 36.12 -6.15
N LEU A 24 11.76 36.85 -5.41
CA LEU A 24 12.93 36.29 -4.74
C LEU A 24 12.55 35.27 -3.66
N LEU A 25 11.53 35.58 -2.84
CA LEU A 25 10.98 34.65 -1.85
C LEU A 25 10.40 33.39 -2.50
N LEU A 26 9.67 33.54 -3.61
CA LEU A 26 9.11 32.40 -4.34
C LEU A 26 10.23 31.52 -4.95
N ALA A 27 11.27 32.14 -5.52
CA ALA A 27 12.44 31.45 -6.05
C ALA A 27 13.26 30.73 -4.97
N LEU A 28 13.29 31.25 -3.74
CA LEU A 28 13.93 30.61 -2.58
C LEU A 28 13.10 29.46 -2.00
N LEU A 29 11.77 29.50 -2.12
CA LEU A 29 10.87 28.45 -1.64
C LEU A 29 10.71 27.29 -2.64
N LEU A 30 10.85 27.55 -3.94
CA LEU A 30 10.72 26.53 -4.99
C LEU A 30 11.64 25.30 -4.83
N PRO A 31 12.95 25.43 -4.49
CA PRO A 31 13.82 24.27 -4.34
C PRO A 31 13.48 23.41 -3.12
N VAL A 32 12.91 23.99 -2.07
CA VAL A 32 12.48 23.24 -0.86
C VAL A 32 11.25 22.38 -1.15
N LEU A 33 10.36 22.84 -2.04
CA LEU A 33 9.19 22.08 -2.49
C LEU A 33 9.52 21.01 -3.54
N LEU A 34 10.68 21.10 -4.18
CA LEU A 34 11.15 20.17 -5.21
C LEU A 34 12.09 19.09 -4.66
N LEU A 35 12.39 19.10 -3.36
CA LEU A 35 13.09 17.98 -2.76
C LEU A 35 12.23 16.73 -2.92
N PRO A 36 12.69 15.68 -3.63
CA PRO A 36 11.95 14.44 -3.67
C PRO A 36 11.83 13.98 -2.22
N ALA A 37 10.61 13.68 -1.77
CA ALA A 37 10.42 12.97 -0.53
C ALA A 37 11.30 11.72 -0.65
N GLN A 38 12.37 11.63 0.15
CA GLN A 38 13.18 10.42 0.19
C GLN A 38 12.22 9.33 0.67
N ALA A 39 11.74 8.53 -0.27
CA ALA A 39 10.98 7.35 0.07
C ALA A 39 11.97 6.44 0.79
N ASP A 40 11.76 6.25 2.09
CA ASP A 40 12.54 5.30 2.86
C ASP A 40 12.52 3.96 2.11
N GLU A 41 13.71 3.40 1.88
CA GLU A 41 13.85 2.13 1.17
C GLU A 41 12.94 1.08 1.84
N PRO A 42 12.17 0.29 1.07
CA PRO A 42 11.26 -0.68 1.66
C PRO A 42 12.03 -1.66 2.55
N GLN A 43 11.56 -1.83 3.79
CA GLN A 43 12.15 -2.74 4.76
C GLN A 43 11.17 -3.83 5.13
N LEU A 44 11.48 -5.09 4.84
CA LEU A 44 10.58 -6.20 5.16
C LEU A 44 10.64 -6.65 6.63
N LEU A 45 11.81 -6.56 7.26
CA LEU A 45 12.04 -7.07 8.62
C LEU A 45 11.08 -6.43 9.62
N GLY A 46 10.70 -7.21 10.64
CA GLY A 46 9.79 -6.78 11.70
C GLY A 46 8.43 -7.48 11.64
N ARG A 47 7.45 -6.88 12.31
CA ARG A 47 6.11 -7.45 12.49
C ARG A 47 5.09 -6.66 11.69
N TRP A 48 4.18 -7.39 11.07
CA TRP A 48 3.18 -6.86 10.15
C TRP A 48 1.84 -7.51 10.45
N LYS A 49 0.82 -6.70 10.67
CA LYS A 49 -0.54 -7.19 10.91
C LYS A 49 -1.39 -6.96 9.68
N SER A 50 -2.15 -7.98 9.30
CA SER A 50 -3.17 -7.88 8.24
C SER A 50 -4.09 -6.70 8.55
N ASP A 51 -4.42 -5.89 7.54
CA ASP A 51 -5.31 -4.75 7.63
C ASP A 51 -6.62 -5.10 6.93
N ARG A 52 -7.62 -5.41 7.76
CA ARG A 52 -8.97 -5.75 7.28
C ARG A 52 -9.57 -4.64 6.43
N GLN A 53 -9.46 -3.39 6.86
CA GLN A 53 -10.18 -2.30 6.22
C GLN A 53 -9.67 -2.10 4.79
N ARG A 54 -8.35 -1.93 4.63
CA ARG A 54 -7.73 -1.73 3.31
C ARG A 54 -7.95 -2.92 2.39
N THR A 55 -7.78 -4.13 2.92
CA THR A 55 -7.99 -5.37 2.17
C THR A 55 -9.42 -5.48 1.66
N MET A 56 -10.41 -5.27 2.53
CA MET A 56 -11.81 -5.39 2.14
C MET A 56 -12.27 -4.23 1.24
N ASP A 57 -11.74 -3.02 1.40
CA ASP A 57 -12.02 -1.91 0.51
C ASP A 57 -11.50 -2.15 -0.90
N PHE A 58 -10.32 -2.76 -1.04
CA PHE A 58 -9.82 -3.21 -2.33
C PHE A 58 -10.69 -4.34 -2.90
N ALA A 59 -10.97 -5.37 -2.10
CA ALA A 59 -11.75 -6.53 -2.52
C ALA A 59 -13.14 -6.15 -3.04
N ARG A 60 -13.88 -5.30 -2.32
CA ARG A 60 -15.23 -4.87 -2.73
C ARG A 60 -15.24 -4.06 -4.02
N LYS A 61 -14.15 -3.37 -4.35
CA LYS A 61 -14.02 -2.55 -5.57
C LYS A 61 -13.58 -3.35 -6.78
N HIS A 62 -12.76 -4.38 -6.58
CA HIS A 62 -12.01 -5.02 -7.67
C HIS A 62 -12.25 -6.52 -7.82
N ALA A 63 -12.72 -7.22 -6.78
CA ALA A 63 -12.92 -8.65 -6.82
C ALA A 63 -14.38 -8.99 -7.13
N LEU A 64 -14.60 -9.93 -8.05
CA LEU A 64 -15.93 -10.41 -8.45
C LEU A 64 -16.38 -11.54 -7.52
N LEU A 65 -16.43 -11.26 -6.22
CA LEU A 65 -16.72 -12.25 -5.19
C LEU A 65 -18.20 -12.32 -4.85
N GLU A 66 -18.72 -13.53 -4.70
CA GLU A 66 -20.05 -13.73 -4.12
C GLU A 66 -20.13 -13.14 -2.71
N ALA A 67 -21.30 -12.61 -2.32
CA ALA A 67 -21.52 -12.01 -1.00
C ALA A 67 -21.16 -12.93 0.17
N LYS A 68 -21.33 -14.24 0.02
CA LYS A 68 -20.93 -15.24 1.04
C LYS A 68 -19.40 -15.27 1.24
N THR A 69 -18.64 -15.14 0.15
CA THR A 69 -17.18 -15.13 0.16
C THR A 69 -16.67 -13.82 0.73
N VAL A 70 -17.28 -12.69 0.36
CA VAL A 70 -16.96 -11.38 0.96
C VAL A 70 -17.16 -11.41 2.48
N ARG A 71 -18.29 -11.90 2.96
CA ARG A 71 -18.56 -12.03 4.41
C ARG A 71 -17.57 -12.96 5.12
N PHE A 72 -17.13 -14.02 4.45
CA PHE A 72 -16.13 -14.92 5.03
C PHE A 72 -14.76 -14.24 5.12
N LEU A 73 -14.30 -13.58 4.05
CA LEU A 73 -13.05 -12.82 4.06
C LEU A 73 -13.08 -11.70 5.09
N GLU A 74 -14.19 -10.97 5.22
CA GLU A 74 -14.34 -9.94 6.24
C GLU A 74 -14.09 -10.46 7.66
N GLN A 75 -14.42 -11.72 7.94
CA GLN A 75 -14.19 -12.31 9.26
C GLN A 75 -12.73 -12.78 9.44
N LEU A 76 -12.04 -13.14 8.35
CA LEU A 76 -10.66 -13.62 8.40
C LEU A 76 -9.62 -12.50 8.38
N MET A 77 -9.84 -11.48 7.56
CA MET A 77 -8.87 -10.40 7.35
C MET A 77 -8.68 -9.59 8.63
N GLY A 78 -7.46 -9.14 8.88
CA GLY A 78 -7.12 -8.38 10.08
C GLY A 78 -6.55 -9.20 11.25
N HIS A 79 -6.58 -10.53 11.15
CA HIS A 79 -6.16 -11.42 12.24
C HIS A 79 -4.74 -11.97 12.08
N LEU A 80 -4.26 -12.15 10.83
CA LEU A 80 -2.94 -12.67 10.54
C LEU A 80 -1.84 -11.66 10.95
N VAL A 81 -0.80 -12.16 11.60
CA VAL A 81 0.44 -11.42 11.89
C VAL A 81 1.61 -12.15 11.22
N LEU A 82 2.37 -11.43 10.41
CA LEU A 82 3.63 -11.88 9.84
C LEU A 82 4.79 -11.31 10.64
N THR A 83 5.77 -12.15 10.97
CA THR A 83 7.03 -11.72 11.60
C THR A 83 8.19 -12.12 10.70
N PHE A 84 8.81 -11.15 10.06
CA PHE A 84 9.99 -11.36 9.22
C PHE A 84 11.28 -11.20 10.01
N LYS A 85 12.09 -12.25 9.99
CA LYS A 85 13.49 -12.28 10.43
C LYS A 85 14.37 -12.62 9.23
N PRO A 86 15.70 -12.37 9.27
CA PRO A 86 16.59 -12.78 8.19
C PRO A 86 16.39 -14.26 7.83
N GLY A 87 15.94 -14.52 6.59
CA GLY A 87 15.76 -15.85 6.03
C GLY A 87 14.53 -16.65 6.50
N MET A 88 13.67 -16.07 7.36
CA MET A 88 12.52 -16.78 7.93
C MET A 88 11.34 -15.84 8.16
N VAL A 89 10.16 -16.27 7.75
CA VAL A 89 8.89 -15.63 8.09
C VAL A 89 8.09 -16.55 9.01
N THR A 90 7.56 -15.98 10.09
CA THR A 90 6.55 -16.63 10.91
C THR A 90 5.18 -16.04 10.57
N SER A 91 4.20 -16.90 10.29
CA SER A 91 2.80 -16.53 10.08
C SER A 91 1.97 -17.00 11.26
N ASP A 92 1.42 -16.06 12.04
CA ASP A 92 0.62 -16.33 13.23
C ASP A 92 -0.84 -15.93 12.99
N MET A 93 -1.73 -16.91 12.99
CA MET A 93 -3.18 -16.71 12.86
C MET A 93 -3.86 -17.21 14.14
N PRO A 94 -4.51 -16.34 14.91
CA PRO A 94 -5.22 -16.77 16.11
C PRO A 94 -6.46 -17.57 15.75
N ALA A 95 -6.98 -18.32 16.73
CA ALA A 95 -8.28 -18.92 16.58
C ALA A 95 -9.35 -17.83 16.57
N ILE A 96 -10.26 -17.88 15.62
CA ILE A 96 -11.37 -16.93 15.52
C ILE A 96 -12.69 -17.67 15.31
N GLU A 97 -13.77 -17.06 15.76
CA GLU A 97 -15.11 -17.53 15.41
C GLU A 97 -15.50 -16.98 14.05
N VAL A 98 -16.01 -17.85 13.19
CA VAL A 98 -16.49 -17.49 11.85
C VAL A 98 -17.89 -18.05 11.64
N LEU A 99 -18.77 -17.20 11.14
CA LEU A 99 -20.07 -17.56 10.61
C LEU A 99 -19.89 -18.11 9.20
N SER A 100 -20.31 -19.37 9.02
CA SER A 100 -20.39 -19.98 7.70
C SER A 100 -21.43 -19.30 6.82
N ALA A 101 -21.42 -19.61 5.52
CA ALA A 101 -22.44 -19.17 4.59
C ALA A 101 -23.87 -19.63 4.97
N SER A 102 -24.00 -20.70 5.77
CA SER A 102 -25.28 -21.20 6.29
C SER A 102 -25.69 -20.59 7.64
N GLY A 103 -24.95 -19.59 8.14
CA GLY A 103 -25.20 -18.95 9.43
C GLY A 103 -24.78 -19.79 10.64
N LYS A 104 -24.08 -20.91 10.43
CA LYS A 104 -23.57 -21.74 11.52
C LYS A 104 -22.25 -21.16 12.03
N HIS A 105 -22.16 -20.94 13.34
CA HIS A 105 -20.90 -20.61 13.98
C HIS A 105 -19.94 -21.81 13.86
N SER A 106 -18.73 -21.52 13.40
CA SER A 106 -17.63 -22.47 13.31
C SER A 106 -16.35 -21.78 13.78
N ARG A 107 -15.35 -22.55 14.16
CA ARG A 107 -14.08 -22.01 14.65
C ARG A 107 -13.03 -22.19 13.57
N PHE A 108 -12.39 -21.09 13.19
CA PHE A 108 -11.15 -21.15 12.46
C PHE A 108 -10.04 -21.51 13.46
N THR A 109 -9.37 -22.63 13.24
CA THR A 109 -8.31 -23.12 14.14
C THR A 109 -7.09 -22.22 14.04
N ALA A 110 -6.50 -21.89 15.20
CA ALA A 110 -5.24 -21.16 15.25
C ALA A 110 -4.14 -21.94 14.53
N TYR A 111 -3.22 -21.23 13.89
CA TYR A 111 -1.98 -21.83 13.40
C TYR A 111 -0.81 -20.87 13.54
N THR A 112 0.37 -21.46 13.66
CA THR A 112 1.65 -20.77 13.53
C THR A 112 2.49 -21.58 12.56
N ASN A 113 2.93 -20.94 11.47
CA ASN A 113 3.80 -21.55 10.47
C ASN A 113 5.12 -20.80 10.41
N HIS A 114 6.21 -21.54 10.19
CA HIS A 114 7.55 -20.99 10.01
C HIS A 114 8.06 -21.43 8.64
N ASP A 115 8.28 -20.45 7.77
CA ASP A 115 8.70 -20.71 6.40
C ASP A 115 10.04 -20.02 6.15
N ALA A 116 10.99 -20.78 5.61
CA ALA A 116 12.24 -20.22 5.13
C ALA A 116 11.98 -19.44 3.83
N TYR A 117 12.68 -18.32 3.66
CA TYR A 117 12.62 -17.54 2.42
C TYR A 117 14.00 -17.02 2.01
N THR A 118 14.13 -16.72 0.72
CA THR A 118 15.29 -16.01 0.15
C THR A 118 14.81 -14.75 -0.55
N VAL A 119 15.50 -13.62 -0.33
CA VAL A 119 15.23 -12.38 -1.07
C VAL A 119 15.82 -12.53 -2.48
N LEU A 120 14.98 -12.39 -3.50
CA LEU A 120 15.40 -12.46 -4.90
C LEU A 120 15.84 -11.11 -5.45
N GLY A 121 15.23 -10.03 -4.96
CA GLY A 121 15.51 -8.68 -5.42
C GLY A 121 14.61 -7.66 -4.73
N LYS A 122 14.98 -6.39 -4.87
CA LYS A 122 14.25 -5.25 -4.33
C LYS A 122 14.25 -4.09 -5.33
N THR A 123 13.18 -3.32 -5.31
CA THR A 123 13.06 -1.99 -5.92
C THR A 123 12.65 -0.99 -4.85
N ASP A 124 12.47 0.28 -5.22
CA ASP A 124 12.02 1.32 -4.28
C ASP A 124 10.60 1.08 -3.73
N THR A 125 9.84 0.15 -4.31
CA THR A 125 8.44 -0.13 -3.91
C THR A 125 8.13 -1.62 -3.75
N GLN A 126 9.08 -2.51 -4.00
CA GLN A 126 8.81 -3.95 -4.01
C GLN A 126 9.96 -4.77 -3.44
N ILE A 127 9.62 -5.87 -2.78
CA ILE A 127 10.55 -6.91 -2.37
C ILE A 127 10.01 -8.26 -2.85
N ALA A 128 10.80 -8.95 -3.67
CA ALA A 128 10.46 -10.28 -4.16
C ALA A 128 11.17 -11.35 -3.31
N LEU A 129 10.40 -12.32 -2.82
CA LEU A 129 10.88 -13.45 -2.03
C LEU A 129 10.62 -14.76 -2.76
N SER A 130 11.53 -15.72 -2.63
CA SER A 130 11.29 -17.13 -2.94
C SER A 130 11.13 -17.91 -1.64
N SER A 131 10.14 -18.80 -1.59
CA SER A 131 9.91 -19.75 -0.49
C SER A 131 9.32 -21.05 -1.04
N ILE A 132 9.04 -22.02 -0.18
CA ILE A 132 8.41 -23.29 -0.56
C ILE A 132 6.93 -23.23 -0.20
N ASP A 133 6.05 -23.49 -1.17
CA ASP A 133 4.62 -23.56 -0.93
C ASP A 133 4.30 -24.78 -0.04
N PRO A 134 3.58 -24.60 1.08
CA PRO A 134 3.43 -25.66 2.08
C PRO A 134 2.58 -26.83 1.60
N TYR A 135 1.75 -26.66 0.55
CA TYR A 135 0.86 -27.69 0.04
C TYR A 135 1.48 -28.47 -1.11
N THR A 136 2.03 -27.77 -2.10
CA THR A 136 2.61 -28.34 -3.31
C THR A 136 4.07 -28.71 -3.16
N LYS A 137 4.75 -28.21 -2.11
CA LYS A 137 6.20 -28.36 -1.87
C LYS A 137 7.08 -27.85 -3.00
N ARG A 138 6.56 -26.92 -3.82
CA ARG A 138 7.29 -26.31 -4.93
C ARG A 138 7.78 -24.91 -4.56
N PRO A 139 8.88 -24.43 -5.16
CA PRO A 139 9.27 -23.03 -5.05
C PRO A 139 8.13 -22.14 -5.53
N PHE A 140 7.85 -21.08 -4.77
CA PHE A 140 6.91 -20.03 -5.17
C PHE A 140 7.51 -18.66 -4.87
N ILE A 141 7.08 -17.67 -5.64
CA ILE A 141 7.55 -16.29 -5.50
C ILE A 141 6.43 -15.45 -4.91
N THR A 142 6.73 -14.74 -3.82
CA THR A 142 5.86 -13.70 -3.27
C THR A 142 6.45 -12.33 -3.56
N ILE A 143 5.64 -11.41 -4.08
CA ILE A 143 6.03 -10.01 -4.24
C ILE A 143 5.27 -9.18 -3.20
N TYR A 144 6.00 -8.60 -2.25
CA TYR A 144 5.49 -7.62 -1.31
C TYR A 144 5.64 -6.23 -1.92
N ASN A 145 4.54 -5.50 -2.04
CA ASN A 145 4.47 -4.17 -2.61
C ASN A 145 4.28 -3.16 -1.49
N PHE A 146 5.09 -2.10 -1.45
CA PHE A 146 5.09 -1.10 -0.39
C PHE A 146 4.44 0.19 -0.89
N GLU A 147 3.42 0.66 -0.17
CA GLU A 147 2.85 2.01 -0.35
C GLU A 147 3.58 3.03 0.52
N SER A 148 4.20 2.57 1.61
CA SER A 148 5.08 3.33 2.49
C SER A 148 5.95 2.35 3.29
N LYS A 149 6.85 2.86 4.14
CA LYS A 149 7.64 2.04 5.07
C LYS A 149 6.80 1.21 6.04
N ASP A 150 5.54 1.59 6.28
CA ASP A 150 4.66 0.98 7.29
C ASP A 150 3.43 0.31 6.69
N VAL A 151 3.28 0.34 5.36
CA VAL A 151 2.13 -0.26 4.66
C VAL A 151 2.63 -1.04 3.46
N MET A 152 2.35 -2.34 3.45
CA MET A 152 2.63 -3.21 2.31
C MET A 152 1.40 -4.04 1.95
N TRP A 153 1.40 -4.64 0.77
CA TRP A 153 0.40 -5.61 0.36
C TRP A 153 1.02 -6.71 -0.51
N VAL A 154 0.38 -7.87 -0.47
CA VAL A 154 0.67 -9.01 -1.34
C VAL A 154 -0.55 -9.30 -2.19
N TYR A 155 -0.33 -9.69 -3.43
CA TYR A 155 -1.41 -10.17 -4.28
C TYR A 155 -1.71 -11.62 -3.96
N THR A 156 -2.96 -11.91 -3.61
CA THR A 156 -3.45 -13.26 -3.34
C THR A 156 -4.35 -13.69 -4.48
N ALA A 157 -3.89 -14.68 -5.23
CA ALA A 157 -4.65 -15.38 -6.25
C ALA A 157 -4.57 -16.88 -5.99
N ASN A 158 -5.67 -17.59 -6.25
CA ASN A 158 -5.72 -19.03 -6.11
C ASN A 158 -6.28 -19.62 -7.42
N PRO A 159 -5.61 -20.58 -8.08
CA PRO A 159 -6.14 -21.23 -9.27
C PRO A 159 -7.51 -21.89 -9.07
N LEU A 160 -7.85 -22.29 -7.84
CA LEU A 160 -9.17 -22.83 -7.46
C LEU A 160 -10.24 -21.76 -7.24
N MET A 161 -9.83 -20.49 -7.17
CA MET A 161 -10.70 -19.31 -7.05
C MET A 161 -10.22 -18.26 -8.06
N PRO A 162 -10.42 -18.48 -9.38
CA PRO A 162 -9.87 -17.60 -10.42
C PRO A 162 -10.35 -16.15 -10.30
N ASP A 163 -11.53 -15.92 -9.72
CA ASP A 163 -12.08 -14.58 -9.47
C ASP A 163 -11.55 -13.92 -8.19
N LEU A 164 -10.68 -14.62 -7.43
CA LEU A 164 -9.99 -14.07 -6.27
C LEU A 164 -8.84 -13.18 -6.74
N HIS A 165 -9.18 -11.94 -7.06
CA HIS A 165 -8.24 -10.86 -7.31
C HIS A 165 -8.07 -10.00 -6.05
N LEU A 166 -7.42 -10.55 -5.03
CA LEU A 166 -7.30 -9.91 -3.73
C LEU A 166 -5.92 -9.28 -3.54
N ARG A 167 -5.88 -8.11 -2.89
CA ARG A 167 -4.68 -7.59 -2.24
C ARG A 167 -4.88 -7.75 -0.75
N GLU A 168 -4.06 -8.57 -0.10
CA GLU A 168 -4.00 -8.57 1.35
C GLU A 168 -3.01 -7.50 1.81
N TYR A 169 -3.54 -6.51 2.51
CA TYR A 169 -2.79 -5.39 3.07
C TYR A 169 -2.27 -5.72 4.45
N PHE A 170 -1.10 -5.18 4.77
CA PHE A 170 -0.45 -5.31 6.07
C PHE A 170 0.09 -3.96 6.55
N VAL A 171 -0.06 -3.70 7.84
CA VAL A 171 0.48 -2.52 8.51
C VAL A 171 1.56 -2.95 9.50
N ARG A 172 2.66 -2.21 9.53
CA ARG A 172 3.76 -2.48 10.47
C ARG A 172 3.29 -2.28 11.91
N LEU A 173 3.65 -3.20 12.79
CA LEU A 173 3.49 -3.05 14.23
C LEU A 173 4.72 -2.35 14.83
N PRO A 174 4.54 -1.49 15.84
CA PRO A 174 5.64 -0.83 16.54
C PRO A 174 6.56 -1.82 17.29
#